data_AF-A0A916FWW4-F1
#
_entry.id   AF-A0A916FWW4-F1
#
_cell.length_a   1.000
_cell.length_b   1.000
_cell.length_c   1.000
_cell.angle_alpha   90.00
_cell.angle_beta   90.00
_cell.angle_gamma   90.00
#
_symmetry.space_group_name_H-M   'P 1'
#
loop_
_entity.id
_entity.type
_entity.pdbx_description
1 polymer ?
#
loop_
_entity_poly.entity_id
_entity_poly.type
_entity_poly.pdbx_seq_one_letter_code
_entity_poly.pdbx_strand_id
1 'polypeptide(L)'
;GVHIVPSTGLAEELGTPGHFFPDRGKDADYLARLFANEMTLGMVTDGMFRSAIKPGLIRTGYMRWQMTAMEENCHRGAARASKRTGVSIYSWGNHTNIGALELLLAEGVDPSRIIIGHCDDGLALDPQRDLKIAKSGAYVAYDCVGWEDKSLRADALPDTERAKLVVQLIQAGFKDRVLLSSGSVGWRLDHERTAEHGYDYLLSSFVPRLVKWGVPEEDIKTILQDNPRRVLSVEERR
;
A
#
# COMPACT_ATOMS: atom_id res chain seq x y z
N GLY A 1 4.80 21.48 -10.66
CA GLY A 1 4.59 21.02 -9.27
C GLY A 1 4.65 19.51 -9.22
N VAL A 2 4.53 18.91 -8.03
CA VAL A 2 4.43 17.44 -7.84
C VAL A 2 2.97 17.00 -7.99
N HIS A 3 2.72 15.87 -8.66
CA HIS A 3 1.39 15.27 -8.72
C HIS A 3 1.09 14.52 -7.42
N ILE A 4 -0.02 14.87 -6.77
CA ILE A 4 -0.48 14.20 -5.55
C ILE A 4 -1.68 13.32 -5.90
N VAL A 5 -1.58 12.02 -5.60
CA VAL A 5 -2.66 11.06 -5.77
C VAL A 5 -3.26 10.75 -4.39
N PRO A 6 -4.48 11.20 -4.09
CA PRO A 6 -5.11 10.89 -2.81
C PRO A 6 -5.66 9.45 -2.79
N SER A 7 -5.92 8.93 -1.60
CA SER A 7 -6.55 7.62 -1.39
C SER A 7 -7.92 7.75 -0.71
N THR A 8 -8.81 6.79 -0.99
CA THR A 8 -10.01 6.47 -0.18
C THR A 8 -9.72 5.24 0.67
N GLY A 9 -10.71 4.76 1.42
CA GLY A 9 -10.64 3.58 2.25
C GLY A 9 -10.65 3.90 3.75
N LEU A 10 -10.43 2.88 4.57
CA LEU A 10 -10.41 2.98 6.03
C LEU A 10 -9.15 2.30 6.56
N ALA A 11 -8.67 2.75 7.71
CA ALA A 11 -7.56 2.11 8.39
C ALA A 11 -8.00 0.80 9.06
N GLU A 12 -7.14 0.22 9.90
CA GLU A 12 -7.50 -0.82 10.85
C GLU A 12 -8.64 -0.38 11.79
N GLU A 13 -9.22 -1.33 12.52
CA GLU A 13 -10.36 -1.06 13.41
C GLU A 13 -10.07 0.05 14.45
N LEU A 14 -8.87 0.06 15.04
CA LEU A 14 -8.47 1.06 16.04
C LEU A 14 -8.36 2.48 15.46
N GLY A 15 -7.99 2.59 14.19
CA GLY A 15 -7.87 3.87 13.48
C GLY A 15 -9.19 4.34 12.87
N THR A 16 -10.25 3.54 12.93
CA THR A 16 -11.50 3.83 12.23
C THR A 16 -12.62 4.25 13.17
N PRO A 17 -13.33 5.37 12.87
CA PRO A 17 -14.49 5.77 13.66
C PRO A 17 -15.58 4.69 13.70
N GLY A 18 -16.15 4.47 14.88
CA GLY A 18 -17.21 3.49 15.12
C GLY A 18 -18.46 3.64 14.24
N HIS A 19 -18.62 4.76 13.53
CA HIS A 19 -19.65 4.95 12.50
C HIS A 19 -19.59 3.89 11.39
N PHE A 20 -18.37 3.43 11.04
CA PHE A 20 -18.12 2.49 9.94
C PHE A 20 -18.23 1.03 10.35
N PHE A 21 -18.72 0.73 11.56
CA PHE A 21 -18.73 -0.63 12.07
C PHE A 21 -19.96 -1.41 11.57
N PRO A 22 -19.85 -2.74 11.41
CA PRO A 22 -20.93 -3.57 10.86
C PRO A 22 -22.22 -3.55 11.68
N ASP A 23 -22.12 -3.40 13.00
CA ASP A 23 -23.26 -3.28 13.93
C ASP A 23 -24.11 -2.01 13.68
N ARG A 24 -23.57 -1.04 12.91
CA ARG A 24 -24.29 0.14 12.42
C ARG A 24 -24.76 0.02 10.97
N GLY A 25 -24.80 -1.21 10.44
CA GLY A 25 -25.24 -1.52 9.08
C GLY A 25 -24.23 -1.13 8.00
N LYS A 26 -22.94 -1.01 8.34
CA LYS A 26 -21.86 -0.66 7.40
C LYS A 26 -21.12 -1.93 6.94
N ASP A 27 -21.80 -2.72 6.15
CA ASP A 27 -21.24 -3.94 5.55
C ASP A 27 -20.31 -3.64 4.35
N ALA A 28 -19.77 -4.71 3.77
CA ALA A 28 -18.93 -4.63 2.57
C ALA A 28 -19.61 -3.92 1.39
N ASP A 29 -20.92 -4.05 1.19
CA ASP A 29 -21.63 -3.41 0.07
C ASP A 29 -21.85 -1.91 0.30
N TYR A 30 -22.09 -1.51 1.54
CA TYR A 30 -22.05 -0.10 1.93
C TYR A 30 -20.67 0.49 1.63
N LEU A 31 -19.60 -0.13 2.11
CA LEU A 31 -18.23 0.36 1.93
C LEU A 31 -17.82 0.37 0.45
N ALA A 32 -18.19 -0.66 -0.32
CA ALA A 32 -17.98 -0.70 -1.76
C ALA A 32 -18.65 0.46 -2.49
N ARG A 33 -19.89 0.82 -2.10
CA ARG A 33 -20.59 1.98 -2.67
C ARG A 33 -19.93 3.28 -2.27
N LEU A 34 -19.52 3.43 -1.02
CA LEU A 34 -18.82 4.60 -0.54
C LEU A 34 -17.54 4.84 -1.35
N PHE A 35 -16.62 3.87 -1.37
CA PHE A 35 -15.33 4.01 -2.05
C PHE A 35 -15.50 4.22 -3.56
N ALA A 36 -16.41 3.47 -4.20
CA ALA A 36 -16.71 3.67 -5.62
C ALA A 36 -17.26 5.07 -5.91
N ASN A 37 -18.16 5.58 -5.07
CA ASN A 37 -18.70 6.93 -5.24
C ASN A 37 -17.62 8.00 -5.05
N GLU A 38 -16.67 7.81 -4.14
CA GLU A 38 -15.55 8.74 -4.01
C GLU A 38 -14.65 8.74 -5.25
N MET A 39 -14.43 7.57 -5.85
CA MET A 39 -13.67 7.43 -7.10
C MET A 39 -14.37 8.01 -8.32
N THR A 40 -15.71 7.96 -8.40
CA THR A 40 -16.44 8.43 -9.58
C THR A 40 -16.98 9.85 -9.43
N LEU A 41 -17.44 10.21 -8.23
CA LEU A 41 -18.10 11.48 -7.91
C LEU A 41 -17.21 12.44 -7.11
N GLY A 42 -16.08 11.96 -6.58
CA GLY A 42 -15.17 12.72 -5.74
C GLY A 42 -15.37 12.52 -4.24
N MET A 43 -14.31 12.78 -3.47
CA MET A 43 -14.22 12.50 -2.03
C MET A 43 -15.13 13.39 -1.19
N VAL A 44 -15.58 12.87 -0.06
CA VAL A 44 -16.39 13.63 0.91
C VAL A 44 -15.48 14.52 1.76
N THR A 45 -15.87 15.77 1.94
CA THR A 45 -15.21 16.75 2.82
C THR A 45 -16.14 17.15 3.96
N ASP A 46 -15.67 18.04 4.83
CA ASP A 46 -16.45 18.60 5.94
C ASP A 46 -17.83 19.08 5.48
N GLY A 47 -18.85 18.87 6.32
CA GLY A 47 -20.24 19.21 5.99
C GLY A 47 -20.92 18.26 4.99
N MET A 48 -20.32 17.09 4.69
CA MET A 48 -20.84 16.10 3.74
C MET A 48 -20.88 16.58 2.27
N PHE A 49 -20.10 17.60 1.93
CA PHE A 49 -19.92 18.03 0.55
C PHE A 49 -19.01 17.06 -0.22
N ARG A 50 -19.20 16.96 -1.54
CA ARG A 50 -18.27 16.24 -2.41
C ARG A 50 -17.32 17.21 -3.08
N SER A 51 -16.02 16.99 -2.91
CA SER A 51 -15.00 17.65 -3.71
C SER A 51 -15.00 17.11 -5.13
N ALA A 52 -14.43 17.86 -6.09
CA ALA A 52 -14.15 17.33 -7.42
C ALA A 52 -12.93 16.37 -7.47
N ILE A 53 -12.23 16.21 -6.34
CA ILE A 53 -10.99 15.44 -6.25
C ILE A 53 -11.35 13.96 -6.07
N LYS A 54 -10.80 13.12 -6.95
CA LYS A 54 -11.02 11.68 -6.96
C LYS A 54 -9.75 10.95 -6.49
N PRO A 55 -9.88 9.95 -5.61
CA PRO A 55 -8.75 9.15 -5.17
C PRO A 55 -8.29 8.19 -6.27
N GLY A 56 -6.98 7.93 -6.33
CA GLY A 56 -6.36 6.98 -7.26
C GLY A 56 -5.88 5.70 -6.58
N LEU A 57 -6.21 5.49 -5.30
CA LEU A 57 -5.87 4.30 -4.53
C LEU A 57 -6.94 4.04 -3.47
N ILE A 58 -7.23 2.78 -3.17
CA ILE A 58 -8.03 2.38 -2.00
C ILE A 58 -7.05 1.85 -0.95
N ARG A 59 -7.06 2.42 0.25
CA ARG A 59 -6.21 1.98 1.37
C ARG A 59 -7.05 1.23 2.40
N THR A 60 -6.64 0.02 2.75
CA THR A 60 -7.22 -0.77 3.84
C THR A 60 -6.13 -1.25 4.80
N GLY A 61 -6.48 -1.61 6.02
CA GLY A 61 -5.53 -2.25 6.92
C GLY A 61 -6.17 -3.09 8.01
N TYR A 62 -5.37 -3.92 8.66
CA TYR A 62 -5.78 -4.76 9.78
C TYR A 62 -4.57 -5.13 10.65
N MET A 63 -4.68 -5.18 11.98
CA MET A 63 -3.48 -5.36 12.83
C MET A 63 -3.31 -6.79 13.36
N ARG A 64 -4.42 -7.48 13.62
CA ARG A 64 -4.41 -8.80 14.27
C ARG A 64 -4.15 -9.90 13.24
N TRP A 65 -3.89 -11.13 13.71
CA TRP A 65 -3.74 -12.27 12.82
C TRP A 65 -5.03 -12.50 12.01
N GLN A 66 -6.17 -12.52 12.71
CA GLN A 66 -7.49 -12.57 12.09
C GLN A 66 -8.06 -11.16 12.01
N MET A 67 -8.55 -10.80 10.82
CA MET A 67 -9.31 -9.56 10.63
C MET A 67 -10.54 -9.57 11.52
N THR A 68 -10.88 -8.42 12.10
CA THR A 68 -12.20 -8.23 12.71
C THR A 68 -13.27 -8.17 11.63
N ALA A 69 -14.55 -8.26 12.02
CA ALA A 69 -15.65 -8.12 11.07
C ALA A 69 -15.66 -6.78 10.34
N MET A 70 -15.19 -5.71 11.00
CA MET A 70 -15.05 -4.39 10.39
C MET A 70 -13.95 -4.41 9.32
N GLU A 71 -12.77 -4.93 9.67
CA GLU A 71 -11.61 -4.99 8.78
C GLU A 71 -11.91 -5.88 7.56
N GLU A 72 -12.54 -7.04 7.77
CA GLU A 72 -12.96 -7.92 6.69
C GLU A 72 -13.96 -7.23 5.74
N ASN A 73 -14.98 -6.58 6.29
CA ASN A 73 -15.94 -5.82 5.48
C ASN A 73 -15.26 -4.68 4.70
N CYS A 74 -14.26 -4.03 5.29
CA CYS A 74 -13.47 -3.00 4.61
C CYS A 74 -12.71 -3.58 3.41
N HIS A 75 -12.00 -4.71 3.59
CA HIS A 75 -11.27 -5.37 2.50
C HIS A 75 -12.19 -5.86 1.38
N ARG A 76 -13.34 -6.47 1.72
CA ARG A 76 -14.35 -6.87 0.74
C ARG A 76 -14.97 -5.68 0.02
N GLY A 77 -15.22 -4.58 0.74
CA GLY A 77 -15.69 -3.33 0.17
C GLY A 77 -14.69 -2.73 -0.83
N ALA A 78 -13.41 -2.70 -0.45
CA ALA A 78 -12.32 -2.29 -1.32
C ALA A 78 -12.21 -3.17 -2.57
N ALA A 79 -12.29 -4.50 -2.42
CA ALA A 79 -12.29 -5.45 -3.53
C ALA A 79 -13.40 -5.16 -4.54
N ARG A 80 -14.63 -5.00 -4.07
CA ARG A 80 -15.79 -4.71 -4.91
C ARG A 80 -15.69 -3.34 -5.58
N ALA A 81 -15.19 -2.34 -4.88
CA ALA A 81 -14.96 -1.00 -5.43
C ALA A 81 -13.88 -1.02 -6.52
N SER A 82 -12.73 -1.67 -6.25
CA SER A 82 -11.63 -1.85 -7.22
C SER A 82 -12.11 -2.55 -8.50
N LYS A 83 -12.86 -3.65 -8.39
CA LYS A 83 -13.45 -4.33 -9.57
C LYS A 83 -14.37 -3.43 -10.39
N ARG A 84 -15.05 -2.48 -9.75
CA ARG A 84 -15.96 -1.53 -10.43
C ARG A 84 -15.20 -0.39 -11.12
N THR A 85 -14.14 0.11 -10.52
CA THR A 85 -13.46 1.34 -10.97
C THR A 85 -12.10 1.11 -11.61
N GLY A 86 -11.49 -0.06 -11.44
CA GLY A 86 -10.12 -0.36 -11.87
C GLY A 86 -9.02 0.24 -10.98
N VAL A 87 -9.38 0.93 -9.90
CA VAL A 87 -8.41 1.53 -8.97
C VAL A 87 -7.80 0.45 -8.07
N SER A 88 -6.49 0.56 -7.84
CA SER A 88 -5.73 -0.42 -7.05
C SER A 88 -6.00 -0.31 -5.55
N ILE A 89 -5.74 -1.41 -4.85
CA ILE A 89 -5.87 -1.55 -3.40
C ILE A 89 -4.49 -1.66 -2.78
N TYR A 90 -4.22 -0.86 -1.77
CA TYR A 90 -3.07 -0.98 -0.88
C TYR A 90 -3.55 -1.47 0.49
N SER A 91 -3.08 -2.65 0.89
CA SER A 91 -3.32 -3.21 2.22
C SER A 91 -2.07 -3.11 3.06
N TRP A 92 -2.21 -2.74 4.33
CA TRP A 92 -1.12 -2.73 5.32
C TRP A 92 -1.59 -3.28 6.66
N GLY A 93 -0.66 -3.51 7.60
CA GLY A 93 -0.98 -3.84 8.98
C GLY A 93 -0.25 -5.08 9.47
N ASN A 94 -0.96 -6.18 9.74
CA ASN A 94 -0.43 -7.41 10.33
C ASN A 94 0.94 -7.75 9.73
N HIS A 95 1.91 -8.10 10.58
CA HIS A 95 3.31 -8.28 10.17
C HIS A 95 3.50 -9.17 8.92
N THR A 96 2.61 -10.15 8.70
CA THR A 96 2.65 -10.96 7.47
C THR A 96 1.81 -10.38 6.32
N ASN A 97 0.67 -9.73 6.61
CA ASN A 97 -0.28 -9.14 5.66
C ASN A 97 -0.80 -10.09 4.55
N ILE A 98 -0.53 -11.41 4.66
CA ILE A 98 -0.86 -12.39 3.63
C ILE A 98 -2.37 -12.69 3.57
N GLY A 99 -3.07 -12.54 4.68
CA GLY A 99 -4.52 -12.73 4.76
C GLY A 99 -5.30 -11.73 3.89
N ALA A 100 -4.78 -10.51 3.73
CA ALA A 100 -5.36 -9.54 2.81
C ALA A 100 -5.24 -9.99 1.35
N LEU A 101 -4.07 -10.52 0.94
CA LEU A 101 -3.92 -11.08 -0.41
C LEU A 101 -4.96 -12.18 -0.66
N GLU A 102 -5.06 -13.14 0.26
CA GLU A 102 -5.95 -14.30 0.11
C GLU A 102 -7.43 -13.87 0.02
N LEU A 103 -7.86 -12.92 0.84
CA LEU A 103 -9.21 -12.37 0.79
C LEU A 103 -9.48 -11.63 -0.52
N LEU A 104 -8.57 -10.76 -0.95
CA LEU A 104 -8.74 -9.96 -2.17
C LEU A 104 -8.77 -10.84 -3.42
N LEU A 105 -7.93 -11.88 -3.49
CA LEU A 105 -7.97 -12.89 -4.55
C LEU A 105 -9.27 -13.69 -4.52
N ALA A 106 -9.76 -14.08 -3.33
CA ALA A 106 -11.03 -14.80 -3.19
C ALA A 106 -12.25 -13.95 -3.60
N GLU A 107 -12.19 -12.62 -3.43
CA GLU A 107 -13.17 -11.68 -3.99
C GLU A 107 -13.00 -11.47 -5.50
N GLY A 108 -11.99 -12.07 -6.15
CA GLY A 108 -11.78 -11.99 -7.59
C GLY A 108 -11.21 -10.66 -8.06
N VAL A 109 -10.43 -9.97 -7.23
CA VAL A 109 -9.68 -8.79 -7.64
C VAL A 109 -8.56 -9.23 -8.59
N ASP A 110 -8.35 -8.46 -9.66
CA ASP A 110 -7.18 -8.63 -10.52
C ASP A 110 -5.91 -8.45 -9.67
N PRO A 111 -5.02 -9.46 -9.58
CA PRO A 111 -3.81 -9.37 -8.77
C PRO A 111 -2.95 -8.15 -9.10
N SER A 112 -2.93 -7.70 -10.36
CA SER A 112 -2.17 -6.50 -10.76
C SER A 112 -2.69 -5.19 -10.14
N ARG A 113 -3.83 -5.24 -9.46
CA ARG A 113 -4.45 -4.13 -8.71
C ARG A 113 -4.29 -4.29 -7.19
N ILE A 114 -3.51 -5.25 -6.72
CA ILE A 114 -3.27 -5.49 -5.29
C ILE A 114 -1.84 -5.10 -4.94
N ILE A 115 -1.69 -4.29 -3.89
CA ILE A 115 -0.42 -3.94 -3.26
C ILE A 115 -0.46 -4.43 -1.81
N ILE A 116 0.49 -5.30 -1.46
CA ILE A 116 0.72 -5.73 -0.09
C ILE A 116 1.87 -4.90 0.47
N GLY A 117 1.54 -3.97 1.38
CA GLY A 117 2.47 -3.08 2.06
C GLY A 117 3.15 -3.70 3.26
N HIS A 118 4.20 -3.02 3.73
CA HIS A 118 5.05 -3.41 4.87
C HIS A 118 5.64 -4.81 4.74
N CYS A 119 5.99 -5.23 3.51
CA CYS A 119 6.70 -6.51 3.33
C CYS A 119 8.13 -6.48 3.89
N ASP A 120 8.64 -5.28 4.19
CA ASP A 120 9.90 -4.99 4.88
C ASP A 120 9.76 -4.76 6.40
N ASP A 121 8.69 -5.27 7.02
CA ASP A 121 8.54 -5.31 8.48
C ASP A 121 9.62 -6.21 9.12
N GLY A 122 10.51 -5.60 9.91
CA GLY A 122 11.65 -6.28 10.52
C GLY A 122 11.31 -7.37 11.53
N LEU A 123 10.05 -7.50 11.97
CA LEU A 123 9.57 -8.55 12.86
C LEU A 123 8.98 -9.76 12.13
N ALA A 124 8.73 -9.66 10.82
CA ALA A 124 8.16 -10.75 10.02
C ALA A 124 8.66 -10.77 8.58
N LEU A 125 9.98 -10.65 8.41
CA LEU A 125 10.61 -10.86 7.11
C LEU A 125 10.36 -12.30 6.63
N ASP A 126 9.77 -12.42 5.44
CA ASP A 126 9.51 -13.72 4.82
C ASP A 126 9.67 -13.61 3.29
N PRO A 127 10.85 -13.94 2.74
CA PRO A 127 11.07 -13.95 1.30
C PRO A 127 10.17 -14.95 0.55
N GLN A 128 9.69 -16.02 1.20
CA GLN A 128 8.78 -16.98 0.56
C GLN A 128 7.36 -16.41 0.45
N ARG A 129 6.90 -15.67 1.46
CA ARG A 129 5.69 -14.86 1.38
C ARG A 129 5.79 -13.87 0.23
N ASP A 130 6.88 -13.11 0.15
CA ASP A 130 7.07 -12.09 -0.89
C ASP A 130 7.04 -12.71 -2.29
N LEU A 131 7.68 -13.88 -2.45
CA LEU A 131 7.63 -14.65 -3.68
C LEU A 131 6.20 -15.15 -4.00
N LYS A 132 5.42 -15.58 -3.00
CA LYS A 132 4.01 -15.98 -3.17
C LYS A 132 3.16 -14.78 -3.63
N ILE A 133 3.34 -13.61 -3.02
CA ILE A 133 2.67 -12.37 -3.42
C ILE A 133 3.00 -12.06 -4.88
N ALA A 134 4.29 -11.99 -5.23
CA ALA A 134 4.72 -11.64 -6.59
C ALA A 134 4.24 -12.65 -7.64
N LYS A 135 4.29 -13.96 -7.34
CA LYS A 135 3.79 -15.04 -8.22
C LYS A 135 2.29 -14.96 -8.48
N SER A 136 1.51 -14.42 -7.53
CA SER A 136 0.08 -14.21 -7.76
C SER A 136 -0.19 -13.10 -8.79
N GLY A 137 0.79 -12.23 -9.04
CA GLY A 137 0.66 -11.03 -9.88
C GLY A 137 0.46 -9.74 -9.08
N ALA A 138 0.34 -9.83 -7.75
CA ALA A 138 0.29 -8.69 -6.84
C ALA A 138 1.65 -8.04 -6.61
N TYR A 139 1.64 -6.79 -6.15
CA TYR A 139 2.83 -6.03 -5.82
C TYR A 139 3.27 -6.28 -4.38
N VAL A 140 4.57 -6.51 -4.20
CA VAL A 140 5.27 -6.47 -2.93
C VAL A 140 5.79 -5.05 -2.73
N ALA A 141 5.32 -4.37 -1.68
CA ALA A 141 5.79 -3.04 -1.34
C ALA A 141 6.78 -3.10 -0.17
N TYR A 142 8.00 -2.63 -0.45
CA TYR A 142 8.99 -2.28 0.57
C TYR A 142 8.93 -0.78 0.77
N ASP A 143 8.00 -0.36 1.63
CA ASP A 143 7.52 1.00 1.74
C ASP A 143 7.96 1.70 3.03
N CYS A 144 8.90 1.10 3.76
CA CYS A 144 9.48 1.63 4.98
C CYS A 144 10.97 1.98 4.81
N VAL A 145 11.42 2.29 3.60
CA VAL A 145 12.82 2.67 3.32
C VAL A 145 13.25 3.86 4.19
N GLY A 146 14.34 3.70 4.92
CA GLY A 146 14.88 4.69 5.85
C GLY A 146 14.42 4.58 7.29
N TRP A 147 13.44 3.71 7.61
CA TRP A 147 13.08 3.39 9.00
C TRP A 147 14.02 2.31 9.54
N GLU A 148 15.17 2.73 10.07
CA GLU A 148 16.23 1.84 10.56
C GLU A 148 16.32 1.81 12.10
N ASP A 149 15.81 2.84 12.80
CA ASP A 149 15.91 2.97 14.26
C ASP A 149 14.81 2.20 15.03
N LYS A 150 15.23 1.10 15.69
CA LYS A 150 14.36 0.27 16.54
C LYS A 150 13.84 0.96 17.80
N SER A 151 14.47 2.06 18.23
CA SER A 151 13.98 2.86 19.35
C SER A 151 12.74 3.70 18.98
N LEU A 152 12.59 4.02 17.68
CA LEU A 152 11.46 4.77 17.14
C LEU A 152 10.36 3.84 16.62
N ARG A 153 10.75 2.69 16.06
CA ARG A 153 9.82 1.76 15.41
C ARG A 153 10.26 0.31 15.64
N ALA A 154 9.42 -0.48 16.33
CA ALA A 154 9.78 -1.85 16.72
C ALA A 154 10.08 -2.78 15.52
N ASP A 155 9.41 -2.55 14.40
CA ASP A 155 9.58 -3.23 13.11
C ASP A 155 10.60 -2.56 12.18
N ALA A 156 11.40 -1.62 12.68
CA ALA A 156 12.48 -1.02 11.90
C ALA A 156 13.47 -2.08 11.39
N LEU A 157 13.94 -1.86 10.17
CA LEU A 157 14.82 -2.77 9.44
C LEU A 157 15.95 -1.96 8.80
N PRO A 158 17.23 -2.37 8.98
CA PRO A 158 18.32 -1.72 8.29
C PRO A 158 18.14 -1.74 6.77
N ASP A 159 18.44 -0.63 6.10
CA ASP A 159 18.27 -0.51 4.65
C ASP A 159 19.15 -1.50 3.88
N THR A 160 20.24 -1.98 4.48
CA THR A 160 21.04 -3.06 3.90
C THR A 160 20.28 -4.38 3.83
N GLU A 161 19.43 -4.70 4.81
CA GLU A 161 18.59 -5.89 4.77
C GLU A 161 17.42 -5.70 3.81
N ARG A 162 16.82 -4.51 3.80
CA ARG A 162 15.76 -4.15 2.83
C ARG A 162 16.25 -4.25 1.39
N ALA A 163 17.47 -3.78 1.10
CA ALA A 163 18.10 -3.91 -0.21
C ALA A 163 18.30 -5.38 -0.62
N LYS A 164 18.62 -6.29 0.33
CA LYS A 164 18.70 -7.74 0.04
C LYS A 164 17.37 -8.28 -0.45
N LEU A 165 16.26 -7.92 0.20
CA LEU A 165 14.92 -8.38 -0.18
C LEU A 165 14.56 -7.95 -1.61
N VAL A 166 14.83 -6.67 -1.94
CA VAL A 166 14.66 -6.13 -3.29
C VAL A 166 15.47 -6.94 -4.31
N VAL A 167 16.76 -7.14 -4.05
CA VAL A 167 17.64 -7.90 -4.97
C VAL A 167 17.17 -9.35 -5.12
N GLN A 168 16.72 -9.99 -4.05
CA GLN A 168 16.20 -11.37 -4.09
C GLN A 168 14.97 -11.50 -4.99
N LEU A 169 14.00 -10.57 -4.90
CA LEU A 169 12.84 -10.57 -5.79
C LEU A 169 13.20 -10.30 -7.25
N ILE A 170 14.15 -9.38 -7.50
CA ILE A 170 14.65 -9.12 -8.85
C ILE A 170 15.31 -10.37 -9.43
N GLN A 171 16.20 -11.02 -8.68
CA GLN A 171 16.87 -12.26 -9.09
C GLN A 171 15.89 -13.42 -9.29
N ALA A 172 14.79 -13.44 -8.55
CA ALA A 172 13.70 -14.40 -8.75
C ALA A 172 12.83 -14.10 -9.98
N GLY A 173 13.07 -13.01 -10.71
CA GLY A 173 12.37 -12.64 -11.95
C GLY A 173 11.15 -11.75 -11.75
N PHE A 174 10.97 -11.15 -10.57
CA PHE A 174 9.76 -10.39 -10.19
C PHE A 174 9.98 -8.89 -10.03
N LYS A 175 10.95 -8.31 -10.76
CA LYS A 175 11.23 -6.86 -10.73
C LYS A 175 10.02 -5.99 -11.04
N ASP A 176 9.10 -6.50 -11.84
CA ASP A 176 7.86 -5.85 -12.29
C ASP A 176 6.73 -5.90 -11.26
N ARG A 177 7.00 -6.48 -10.08
CA ARG A 177 6.10 -6.61 -8.92
C ARG A 177 6.67 -6.00 -7.63
N VAL A 178 7.76 -5.24 -7.72
CA VAL A 178 8.34 -4.51 -6.56
C VAL A 178 7.89 -3.05 -6.57
N LEU A 179 7.43 -2.55 -5.43
CA LEU A 179 7.24 -1.11 -5.19
C LEU A 179 8.13 -0.66 -4.04
N LEU A 180 8.66 0.56 -4.16
CA LEU A 180 9.47 1.19 -3.12
C LEU A 180 8.83 2.50 -2.68
N SER A 181 8.85 2.73 -1.38
CA SER A 181 8.49 4.01 -0.78
C SER A 181 9.30 4.22 0.49
N SER A 182 9.44 5.48 0.91
CA SER A 182 10.07 5.80 2.19
C SER A 182 9.12 5.65 3.37
N GLY A 183 7.81 5.63 3.12
CA GLY A 183 6.83 5.66 4.22
C GLY A 183 6.91 6.95 5.03
N SER A 184 7.55 7.99 4.47
CA SER A 184 7.68 9.30 5.10
C SER A 184 6.29 9.89 5.29
N VAL A 185 5.95 10.21 6.53
CA VAL A 185 4.78 11.00 6.86
C VAL A 185 5.11 12.48 6.70
N GLY A 186 4.21 13.22 6.05
CA GLY A 186 4.35 14.67 5.92
C GLY A 186 4.09 15.36 7.25
N TRP A 187 4.74 16.51 7.46
CA TRP A 187 4.55 17.33 8.66
C TRP A 187 3.28 18.16 8.57
N ARG A 188 2.56 18.28 9.69
CA ARG A 188 1.91 19.57 9.96
C ARG A 188 3.01 20.57 10.32
N LEU A 189 2.90 21.80 9.82
CA LEU A 189 3.89 22.88 10.02
C LEU A 189 4.18 23.21 11.49
N ASP A 190 3.35 22.76 12.43
CA ASP A 190 3.39 23.03 13.87
C ASP A 190 3.95 21.88 14.73
N HIS A 191 4.41 20.77 14.13
CA HIS A 191 4.98 19.64 14.84
C HIS A 191 6.48 19.49 14.56
N GLU A 192 7.26 19.14 15.59
CA GLU A 192 8.68 18.82 15.46
C GLU A 192 8.90 17.68 14.45
N ARG A 193 10.01 17.71 13.71
CA ARG A 193 10.39 16.64 12.78
C ARG A 193 10.59 15.34 13.56
N THR A 194 9.60 14.45 13.54
CA THR A 194 9.67 13.09 14.11
C THR A 194 10.10 12.01 13.12
N ALA A 195 10.29 12.31 11.82
CA ALA A 195 10.61 11.31 10.80
C ALA A 195 12.12 11.27 10.63
N GLU A 196 12.64 10.06 10.71
CA GLU A 196 14.05 9.72 10.55
C GLU A 196 14.62 10.25 9.21
N HIS A 197 13.78 10.43 8.18
CA HIS A 197 14.19 10.88 6.85
C HIS A 197 13.09 11.61 6.05
N GLY A 198 13.51 12.39 5.04
CA GLY A 198 12.63 13.11 4.11
C GLY A 198 12.10 12.28 2.94
N TYR A 199 11.20 12.86 2.14
CA TYR A 199 10.65 12.24 0.92
C TYR A 199 11.71 11.94 -0.15
N ASP A 200 12.82 12.68 -0.15
CA ASP A 200 13.91 12.50 -1.10
C ASP A 200 14.80 11.30 -0.76
N TYR A 201 14.76 10.78 0.47
CA TYR A 201 15.69 9.77 0.99
C TYR A 201 15.74 8.49 0.14
N LEU A 202 14.59 8.06 -0.38
CA LEU A 202 14.54 6.92 -1.31
C LEU A 202 15.47 7.16 -2.50
N LEU A 203 15.43 8.35 -3.09
CA LEU A 203 16.21 8.71 -4.29
C LEU A 203 17.65 9.12 -3.95
N SER A 204 17.86 9.83 -2.84
CA SER A 204 19.17 10.38 -2.47
C SER A 204 20.08 9.37 -1.76
N SER A 205 19.51 8.36 -1.08
CA SER A 205 20.28 7.39 -0.28
C SER A 205 20.06 5.93 -0.71
N PHE A 206 18.81 5.49 -0.80
CA PHE A 206 18.51 4.07 -1.01
C PHE A 206 18.76 3.59 -2.45
N VAL A 207 18.37 4.38 -3.45
CA VAL A 207 18.63 4.05 -4.86
C VAL A 207 20.13 3.94 -5.17
N PRO A 208 21.00 4.88 -4.76
CA PRO A 208 22.45 4.71 -4.88
C PRO A 208 22.99 3.44 -4.21
N ARG A 209 22.37 2.98 -3.12
CA ARG A 209 22.73 1.70 -2.47
C ARG A 209 22.40 0.51 -3.38
N LEU A 210 21.20 0.48 -3.98
CA LEU A 210 20.82 -0.57 -4.94
C LEU A 210 21.78 -0.62 -6.15
N VAL A 211 22.19 0.55 -6.67
CA VAL A 211 23.18 0.62 -7.76
C VAL A 211 24.52 0.02 -7.33
N LYS A 212 25.02 0.36 -6.14
CA LYS A 212 26.27 -0.23 -5.59
C LYS A 212 26.18 -1.74 -5.39
N TRP A 213 24.98 -2.26 -5.22
CA TRP A 213 24.69 -3.69 -5.08
C TRP A 213 24.48 -4.40 -6.42
N GLY A 214 24.68 -3.69 -7.53
CA GLY A 214 24.64 -4.27 -8.87
C GLY A 214 23.24 -4.35 -9.46
N VAL A 215 22.24 -3.67 -8.89
CA VAL A 215 20.92 -3.58 -9.53
C VAL A 215 21.05 -2.73 -10.80
N PRO A 216 20.68 -3.25 -11.99
CA PRO A 216 20.75 -2.50 -13.23
C PRO A 216 19.86 -1.26 -13.22
N GLU A 217 20.29 -0.19 -13.91
CA GLU A 217 19.51 1.05 -14.03
C GLU A 217 18.12 0.81 -14.66
N GLU A 218 18.01 -0.15 -15.58
CA GLU A 218 16.73 -0.56 -16.17
C GLU A 218 15.74 -1.15 -15.15
N ASP A 219 16.25 -1.87 -14.15
CA ASP A 219 15.43 -2.46 -13.09
C ASP A 219 15.01 -1.37 -12.10
N ILE A 220 15.91 -0.44 -11.78
CA ILE A 220 15.58 0.75 -10.98
C ILE A 220 14.48 1.57 -11.67
N LYS A 221 14.60 1.80 -12.98
CA LYS A 221 13.57 2.48 -13.77
C LYS A 221 12.24 1.73 -13.72
N THR A 222 12.28 0.41 -13.88
CA THR A 222 11.08 -0.44 -13.79
C THR A 222 10.38 -0.24 -12.43
N ILE A 223 11.14 -0.29 -11.34
CA ILE A 223 10.63 -0.21 -9.97
C ILE A 223 10.12 1.18 -9.61
N LEU A 224 10.82 2.24 -10.03
CA LEU A 224 10.49 3.63 -9.63
C LEU A 224 9.56 4.36 -10.59
N GLN A 225 9.42 3.88 -11.83
CA GLN A 225 8.61 4.54 -12.85
C GLN A 225 7.53 3.62 -13.40
N ASP A 226 7.91 2.46 -13.95
CA ASP A 226 6.95 1.61 -14.67
C ASP A 226 5.95 0.91 -13.74
N ASN A 227 6.40 0.46 -12.57
CA ASN A 227 5.55 -0.19 -11.58
C ASN A 227 4.52 0.80 -10.99
N PRO A 228 4.93 1.97 -10.45
CA PRO A 228 3.99 3.01 -10.00
C PRO A 228 3.05 3.48 -11.10
N ARG A 229 3.55 3.67 -12.33
CA ARG A 229 2.72 4.06 -13.48
C ARG A 229 1.62 3.04 -13.75
N ARG A 230 1.94 1.75 -13.78
CA ARG A 230 0.96 0.68 -14.02
C ARG A 230 -0.07 0.59 -12.89
N VAL A 231 0.38 0.60 -11.64
CA VAL A 231 -0.51 0.37 -10.50
C VAL A 231 -1.38 1.59 -10.17
N LEU A 232 -0.92 2.81 -10.43
CA LEU A 232 -1.67 4.05 -10.13
C LEU A 232 -2.48 4.60 -11.32
N SER A 233 -2.34 4.02 -12.51
CA SER A 233 -3.17 4.39 -13.67
C SER A 233 -4.36 3.45 -13.83
N VAL A 234 -5.50 4.02 -14.22
CA VAL A 234 -6.71 3.27 -14.56
C VAL A 234 -6.87 3.35 -16.07
N GLU A 235 -7.06 2.22 -16.73
CA GLU A 235 -7.37 2.22 -18.17
C GLU A 235 -8.82 2.67 -18.38
N GLU A 236 -9.04 3.57 -19.34
CA GLU A 236 -10.40 3.90 -19.78
C GLU A 236 -11.03 2.63 -20.36
N ARG A 237 -12.11 2.15 -19.72
CA ARG A 237 -12.94 1.09 -20.31
C ARG A 237 -13.57 1.66 -21.58
N ARG A 238 -13.14 1.16 -22.73
CA ARG A 238 -13.80 1.37 -24.03
C ARG A 238 -15.11 0.60 -24.10
#